data_AF-A0A9W2W6C8-F1
#
_entry.id   AF-A0A9W2W6C8-F1
#
_cell.length_a   1.000
_cell.length_b   1.000
_cell.length_c   1.000
_cell.angle_alpha   90.00
_cell.angle_beta   90.00
_cell.angle_gamma   90.00
#
_symmetry.space_group_name_H-M   'P 1'
#
loop_
_entity.id
_entity.type
_entity.pdbx_description
1 polymer ?
#
loop_
_entity_poly.entity_id
_entity_poly.type
_entity_poly.pdbx_seq_one_letter_code
_entity_poly.pdbx_strand_id
1 'polypeptide(L)'
;MNPALYKSMSDTKHRFEGKRSVNENVPLKKDLLYPFLEEKRKHKKQRLLQIPTSYFMDVRCPGLYKITTIFSYAQTVVLCVGCSTVLCQPTGGKARLTEGCSFRRKQH
;
A
#
# COMPACT_ATOMS: atom_id res chain seq x y z
N MET A 1 -33.63 58.97 -8.12
CA MET A 1 -34.78 58.05 -8.25
C MET A 1 -35.43 57.92 -6.88
N ASN A 2 -36.65 58.45 -6.74
CA ASN A 2 -37.60 58.19 -5.63
C ASN A 2 -38.17 56.76 -5.77
N PRO A 3 -39.10 56.28 -4.91
CA PRO A 3 -39.26 56.31 -3.45
C PRO A 3 -39.69 54.90 -2.93
N ALA A 4 -40.05 54.77 -1.64
CA ALA A 4 -40.91 53.70 -1.09
C ALA A 4 -40.28 52.28 -1.03
N LEU A 5 -40.45 51.44 -0.03
CA LEU A 5 -41.50 51.21 0.96
C LEU A 5 -40.77 50.49 2.12
N TYR A 6 -40.89 50.94 3.37
CA TYR A 6 -41.76 50.24 4.34
C TYR A 6 -41.27 48.78 4.60
N LYS A 7 -40.63 48.45 5.71
CA LYS A 7 -41.16 48.55 7.07
C LYS A 7 -40.07 48.54 8.15
N SER A 8 -40.28 49.43 9.10
CA SER A 8 -39.86 49.37 10.50
C SER A 8 -40.22 48.05 11.19
N MET A 9 -39.31 47.59 12.05
CA MET A 9 -39.53 47.12 13.43
C MET A 9 -40.70 46.14 13.67
N SER A 10 -40.37 44.87 13.98
CA SER A 10 -40.92 44.17 15.16
C SER A 10 -40.26 42.79 15.33
N ASP A 11 -39.40 42.72 16.33
CA ASP A 11 -39.34 41.69 17.36
C ASP A 11 -39.07 40.22 17.01
N THR A 12 -37.97 39.75 17.62
CA THR A 12 -37.64 38.38 18.05
C THR A 12 -37.36 37.38 16.91
N LYS A 13 -36.22 36.67 16.87
CA LYS A 13 -35.83 35.66 17.85
C LYS A 13 -34.33 35.32 17.75
N HIS A 14 -33.72 35.27 18.93
CA HIS A 14 -32.51 34.53 19.30
C HIS A 14 -31.29 34.57 18.36
N ARG A 15 -30.42 35.52 18.70
CA ARG A 15 -28.97 35.30 18.85
C ARG A 15 -28.69 33.90 19.41
N PHE A 16 -28.12 33.04 18.57
CA PHE A 16 -27.21 31.98 19.01
C PHE A 16 -25.90 32.21 18.25
N GLU A 17 -25.01 33.01 18.86
CA GLU A 17 -23.59 33.01 18.51
C GLU A 17 -23.00 31.67 18.96
N GLY A 18 -23.29 30.62 18.18
CA GLY A 18 -22.62 29.33 18.31
C GLY A 18 -21.21 29.46 17.76
N LYS A 19 -20.25 29.79 18.62
CA LYS A 19 -18.82 29.60 18.36
C LYS A 19 -18.60 28.11 18.01
N ARG A 20 -18.56 27.77 16.72
CA ARG A 20 -18.09 26.44 16.27
C ARG A 20 -16.57 26.46 16.27
N SER A 21 -15.99 26.32 17.44
CA SER A 21 -14.66 25.73 17.57
C SER A 21 -14.83 24.22 17.52
N VAL A 22 -14.77 23.62 16.33
CA VAL A 22 -14.44 22.20 16.24
C VAL A 22 -13.42 22.03 15.12
N ASN A 23 -12.18 21.76 15.52
CA ASN A 23 -11.21 21.10 14.67
C ASN A 23 -11.77 19.71 14.33
N GLU A 24 -12.56 19.62 13.26
CA GLU A 24 -12.96 18.33 12.70
C GLU A 24 -12.12 18.06 11.45
N ASN A 25 -11.04 17.30 11.64
CA ASN A 25 -10.48 16.50 10.55
C ASN A 25 -11.51 15.43 10.16
N VAL A 26 -12.61 15.81 9.51
CA VAL A 26 -13.45 14.87 8.80
C VAL A 26 -12.62 14.40 7.60
N PRO A 27 -12.23 13.12 7.51
CA PRO A 27 -11.57 12.65 6.30
C PRO A 27 -12.60 12.80 5.18
N LEU A 28 -12.27 13.60 4.16
CA LEU A 28 -13.05 13.68 2.92
C LEU A 28 -13.46 12.26 2.49
N LYS A 29 -14.73 12.12 2.09
CA LYS A 29 -15.34 10.85 1.68
C LYS A 29 -14.41 10.15 0.67
N LYS A 30 -13.80 9.03 1.07
CA LYS A 30 -12.84 8.31 0.24
C LYS A 30 -13.56 7.63 -0.92
N ASP A 31 -13.06 7.82 -2.13
CA ASP A 31 -13.55 7.13 -3.31
C ASP A 31 -13.23 5.63 -3.19
N LEU A 32 -14.29 4.82 -3.12
CA LEU A 32 -14.20 3.37 -2.95
C LEU A 32 -13.90 2.65 -4.26
N LEU A 33 -14.21 3.26 -5.41
CA LEU A 33 -14.03 2.64 -6.72
C LEU A 33 -12.60 2.79 -7.24
N TYR A 34 -11.92 3.90 -6.92
CA TYR A 34 -10.57 4.18 -7.41
C TYR A 34 -9.53 4.50 -6.31
N PRO A 35 -9.34 3.62 -5.30
CA PRO A 35 -8.41 3.87 -4.19
C PRO A 35 -6.94 3.52 -4.52
N PHE A 36 -6.35 4.12 -5.55
CA PHE A 36 -5.03 3.74 -6.09
C PHE A 36 -3.89 3.67 -5.06
N LEU A 37 -3.78 4.67 -4.18
CA LEU A 37 -2.65 4.77 -3.25
C LEU A 37 -2.87 3.95 -1.97
N GLU A 38 -4.12 3.78 -1.54
CA GLU A 38 -4.45 3.07 -0.30
C GLU A 38 -4.35 1.55 -0.44
N GLU A 39 -4.59 1.00 -1.63
CA GLU A 39 -4.58 -0.45 -1.86
C GLU A 39 -3.25 -1.14 -1.50
N LYS A 40 -2.12 -0.46 -1.74
CA LYS A 40 -0.79 -1.01 -1.42
C LYS A 40 -0.59 -1.19 0.09
N ARG A 41 -1.22 -0.33 0.90
CA ARG A 41 -1.15 -0.36 2.37
C ARG A 41 -2.13 -1.37 2.97
N LYS A 42 -3.22 -1.68 2.27
CA LYS A 42 -4.20 -2.69 2.71
C LYS A 42 -3.60 -4.09 2.70
N HIS A 43 -4.05 -4.91 3.65
CA HIS A 43 -3.78 -6.34 3.66
C HIS A 43 -4.28 -7.00 2.36
N LYS A 44 -3.58 -8.03 1.87
CA LYS A 44 -3.85 -8.66 0.56
C LYS A 44 -5.31 -9.13 0.36
N LYS A 45 -5.99 -9.58 1.42
CA LYS A 45 -7.42 -10.01 1.37
C LYS A 45 -8.43 -8.84 1.42
N GLN A 46 -8.00 -7.65 1.84
CA GLN A 46 -8.84 -6.45 2.03
C GLN A 46 -8.69 -5.42 0.90
N ARG A 47 -7.92 -5.75 -0.14
CA ARG A 47 -7.82 -4.93 -1.35
C ARG A 47 -9.08 -5.07 -2.19
N LEU A 48 -9.33 -4.11 -3.08
CA LEU A 48 -10.44 -4.17 -4.03
C LEU A 48 -10.35 -5.43 -4.90
N LEU A 49 -9.14 -5.74 -5.37
CA LEU A 49 -8.80 -7.02 -5.98
C LEU A 49 -7.79 -7.78 -5.10
N GLN A 50 -8.10 -9.05 -4.82
CA GLN A 50 -7.21 -9.92 -4.05
C GLN A 50 -6.03 -10.37 -4.92
N ILE A 51 -4.92 -9.66 -4.82
CA ILE A 51 -3.68 -9.95 -5.53
C ILE A 51 -2.60 -10.40 -4.53
N PRO A 52 -1.87 -11.51 -4.79
CA PRO A 52 -0.80 -11.96 -3.91
C PRO A 52 0.31 -10.92 -3.79
N THR A 53 0.96 -10.86 -2.62
CA THR A 53 2.15 -10.02 -2.38
C THR A 53 3.45 -10.72 -2.79
N SER A 54 3.39 -12.01 -3.11
CA SER A 54 4.50 -12.83 -3.51
C SER A 54 4.81 -12.72 -4.99
N TYR A 55 6.07 -12.89 -5.34
CA TYR A 55 6.60 -12.88 -6.69
C TYR A 55 7.68 -13.95 -6.88
N PHE A 56 7.97 -14.24 -8.14
CA PHE A 56 9.15 -15.00 -8.55
C PHE A 56 10.30 -14.05 -8.86
N MET A 57 11.52 -14.49 -8.58
CA MET A 57 12.73 -13.75 -8.87
C MET A 57 13.80 -14.63 -9.49
N ASP A 58 14.59 -14.03 -10.37
CA ASP A 58 15.79 -14.63 -10.94
C ASP A 58 16.97 -14.29 -10.02
N VAL A 59 17.54 -15.28 -9.34
CA VAL A 59 18.70 -15.14 -8.45
C VAL A 59 19.95 -15.63 -9.16
N ARG A 60 20.97 -14.77 -9.22
CA ARG A 60 22.31 -15.09 -9.72
C ARG A 60 23.19 -15.59 -8.58
N CYS A 61 23.77 -16.76 -8.78
CA CYS A 61 24.78 -17.31 -7.90
C CYS A 61 26.10 -16.51 -7.99
N PRO A 62 26.77 -16.18 -6.87
CA PRO A 62 28.05 -15.46 -6.88
C PRO A 62 29.21 -16.25 -7.50
N GLY A 63 29.19 -17.59 -7.45
CA GLY A 63 30.30 -18.40 -7.96
C GLY A 63 30.22 -18.66 -9.47
N LEU A 64 29.12 -19.28 -9.92
CA LEU A 64 28.98 -19.75 -11.31
C LEU A 64 28.15 -18.82 -12.20
N TYR A 65 27.63 -17.71 -11.66
CA TYR A 65 26.75 -16.76 -12.35
C TYR A 65 25.49 -17.38 -13.00
N LYS A 66 25.18 -18.65 -12.68
CA LYS A 66 23.96 -19.33 -13.10
C LYS A 66 22.75 -18.64 -12.46
N ILE A 67 21.72 -18.42 -13.28
CA ILE A 67 20.46 -17.83 -12.87
C ILE A 67 19.51 -18.95 -12.47
N THR A 68 18.88 -18.83 -11.31
CA THR A 68 17.87 -19.76 -10.82
C THR A 68 16.60 -19.00 -10.47
N THR A 69 15.45 -19.53 -10.85
CA THR A 69 14.16 -18.94 -10.51
C THR A 69 13.74 -19.37 -9.11
N ILE A 70 13.60 -18.41 -8.20
CA ILE A 70 13.27 -18.66 -6.79
C ILE A 70 11.97 -17.92 -6.43
N PHE A 71 11.14 -18.56 -5.59
CA PHE A 71 9.95 -17.93 -5.03
C PHE A 71 10.30 -17.04 -3.82
N SER A 72 9.69 -15.86 -3.74
CA SER A 72 9.96 -14.87 -2.66
C SER A 72 9.69 -15.33 -1.23
N TYR A 73 8.81 -16.29 -1.02
CA TYR A 73 8.53 -16.90 0.29
C TYR A 73 8.87 -18.39 0.28
N ALA A 74 9.99 -18.76 -0.34
CA ALA A 74 10.45 -20.15 -0.37
C ALA A 74 10.54 -20.73 1.06
N GLN A 75 9.91 -21.88 1.27
CA GLN A 75 9.85 -22.59 2.56
C GLN A 75 11.00 -23.57 2.75
N THR A 76 11.73 -23.88 1.69
CA THR A 76 12.87 -24.78 1.69
C THR A 76 14.16 -24.01 1.39
N VAL A 77 15.29 -24.57 1.82
CA VAL A 77 16.61 -24.08 1.43
C VAL A 77 16.79 -24.35 -0.06
N VAL A 78 17.09 -23.31 -0.85
CA VAL A 78 17.32 -23.45 -2.29
C VAL A 78 18.81 -23.47 -2.57
N LEU A 79 19.26 -24.50 -3.29
CA LEU A 79 20.66 -24.70 -3.67
C LEU A 79 20.86 -24.36 -5.15
N CYS A 80 22.05 -23.90 -5.51
CA CYS A 80 22.45 -23.77 -6.90
C CYS A 80 22.78 -25.15 -7.50
N VAL A 81 22.25 -25.44 -8.71
CA VAL A 81 22.39 -26.73 -9.42
C VAL A 81 23.84 -27.04 -9.86
N GLY A 82 24.78 -26.09 -9.79
CA GLY A 82 26.16 -26.29 -10.23
C GLY A 82 27.25 -26.22 -9.17
N CYS A 83 27.03 -25.48 -8.09
CA CYS A 83 28.05 -25.25 -7.04
C CYS A 83 27.56 -25.64 -5.65
N SER A 84 26.35 -26.21 -5.53
CA SER A 84 25.72 -26.61 -4.26
C SER A 84 25.69 -25.52 -3.19
N THR A 85 25.94 -24.26 -3.57
CA THR A 85 25.89 -23.11 -2.69
C THR A 85 24.43 -22.81 -2.36
N VAL A 86 24.17 -22.51 -1.09
CA VAL A 86 22.86 -22.04 -0.64
C VAL A 86 22.60 -20.67 -1.26
N LEU A 87 21.47 -20.53 -1.97
CA LEU A 87 21.04 -19.28 -2.58
C LEU A 87 20.06 -18.52 -1.69
N CYS A 88 19.19 -19.24 -0.98
CA CYS A 88 18.31 -18.65 0.02
C CYS A 88 17.99 -19.61 1.17
N GLN A 89 17.68 -19.02 2.32
CA GLN A 89 17.20 -19.71 3.52
C GLN A 89 15.74 -19.33 3.80
N PRO A 90 14.89 -20.30 4.18
CA PRO A 90 13.51 -20.02 4.54
C PRO A 90 13.45 -19.20 5.84
N THR A 91 12.47 -18.31 5.91
CA THR A 91 12.14 -17.55 7.13
C THR A 91 10.63 -17.58 7.35
N GLY A 92 10.14 -16.99 8.45
CA GLY A 92 8.70 -16.79 8.65
C GLY A 92 8.04 -15.82 7.64
N GLY A 93 8.84 -15.14 6.81
CA GLY A 93 8.38 -14.18 5.82
C GLY A 93 9.08 -14.40 4.48
N LYS A 94 9.63 -13.31 3.90
CA LYS A 94 10.40 -13.42 2.67
C LYS A 94 11.68 -14.23 2.92
N ALA A 95 12.01 -15.12 1.98
CA ALA A 95 13.23 -15.90 2.04
C ALA A 95 14.46 -14.96 2.12
N ARG A 96 15.43 -15.32 2.96
CA ARG A 96 16.68 -14.58 3.11
C ARG A 96 17.66 -15.06 2.03
N LEU A 97 18.12 -14.15 1.17
CA LEU A 97 19.17 -14.48 0.19
C LEU A 97 20.53 -14.56 0.87
N THR A 98 21.39 -15.44 0.37
CA THR A 98 22.79 -15.52 0.78
C THR A 98 23.54 -14.26 0.33
N GLU A 99 24.50 -13.83 1.14
CA GLU A 99 25.37 -12.69 0.81
C GLU A 99 26.08 -12.91 -0.54
N GLY A 100 26.19 -11.85 -1.33
CA GLY A 100 26.75 -11.92 -2.68
C GLY A 100 25.79 -12.43 -3.78
N CYS A 101 24.60 -12.95 -3.43
CA CYS A 101 23.58 -13.25 -4.43
C CYS A 101 22.90 -11.97 -4.91
N SER A 102 22.82 -11.75 -6.22
CA SER A 102 22.01 -10.69 -6.82
C SER A 102 20.69 -11.25 -7.32
N PHE A 103 19.62 -10.45 -7.31
CA PHE A 103 18.31 -10.89 -7.78
C PHE A 103 17.60 -9.85 -8.65
N ARG A 104 16.77 -10.32 -9.57
CA ARG A 104 15.83 -9.52 -10.36
C ARG A 104 14.43 -10.08 -10.19
N ARG A 105 13.44 -9.23 -9.89
CA ARG A 105 12.04 -9.65 -9.88
C ARG A 105 11.58 -9.95 -11.31
N LYS A 106 11.00 -11.12 -11.55
CA LYS A 106 10.38 -11.43 -12.85
C LYS A 106 9.09 -10.61 -12.99
N GLN A 107 8.91 -9.99 -14.14
CA GLN A 107 7.60 -9.48 -14.54
C GLN A 107 6.81 -10.63 -15.16
N HIS A 108 5.56 -10.75 -14.73
CA HIS A 108 4.53 -11.50 -15.42
C HIS A 108 3.69 -10.48 -16.20
#